data_AF-A0A810QGR9-F1
#
_entry.id   AF-A0A810QGR9-F1
#
_cell.length_a   1.000
_cell.length_b   1.000
_cell.length_c   1.000
_cell.angle_alpha   90.00
_cell.angle_beta   90.00
_cell.angle_gamma   90.00
#
_symmetry.space_group_name_H-M   'P 1'
#
loop_
_entity.id
_entity.type
_entity.pdbx_description
1 polymer ?
#
loop_
_entity_poly.entity_id
_entity_poly.type
_entity_poly.pdbx_seq_one_letter_code
_entity_poly.pdbx_strand_id
1 'polypeptide(L)'
;MEETLNTQDQTPETTDGFLEGLDDMEPTADQPEIPSETTQDSAPHEQTKAESGEEPQPAQEPPAEAEEGPAEEPPKTWTLQHLGESRTVNEAEMTALAQKGLDYDRLREKYDEFKPVMDMFSQFANRSGMNTRDYISYIRQEAKKSEGMSSEEAKRAVELEDREATVAAKEAAEADQRKAVEAAEAKKRSDEDRRMADIQEFQNTFPEAAKAPKDIPAEVWDGVRNGLSLTASYARWQVEQARAEAERYQHAAEAAQKNQKNAERSTGSMKSAGEEGNSKDDFLRGFDS
;
A
#
# COMPACT_ATOMS: atom_id res chain seq x y z
N MET A 1 -59.56 52.09 40.26
CA MET A 1 -58.14 52.12 40.66
C MET A 1 -57.37 52.30 39.39
N GLU A 2 -56.86 53.52 39.25
CA GLU A 2 -55.96 53.95 38.18
C GLU A 2 -54.63 53.23 38.36
N GLU A 3 -54.04 52.72 37.29
CA GLU A 3 -52.60 52.78 37.12
C GLU A 3 -52.29 52.86 35.61
N THR A 4 -51.97 54.08 35.20
CA THR A 4 -51.45 54.45 33.90
C THR A 4 -49.95 54.21 33.88
N LEU A 5 -49.43 53.41 32.93
CA LEU A 5 -48.07 53.63 32.42
C LEU A 5 -48.04 53.49 30.90
N ASN A 6 -48.11 54.68 30.30
CA ASN A 6 -47.59 55.13 29.02
C ASN A 6 -46.34 54.39 28.52
N THR A 7 -46.36 53.90 27.28
CA THR A 7 -45.25 54.01 26.30
C THR A 7 -45.82 53.68 24.92
N GLN A 8 -46.12 54.74 24.16
CA GLN A 8 -46.05 54.70 22.70
C GLN A 8 -44.61 54.96 22.27
N ASP A 9 -44.35 54.49 21.05
CA ASP A 9 -43.36 54.98 20.11
C ASP A 9 -41.99 54.28 20.09
N GLN A 10 -41.76 53.58 18.98
CA GLN A 10 -40.62 53.73 18.06
C GLN A 10 -40.17 52.38 17.49
N THR A 11 -40.38 52.22 16.18
CA THR A 11 -39.49 51.42 15.35
C THR A 11 -38.07 51.97 15.46
N PRO A 12 -37.07 51.08 15.43
CA PRO A 12 -35.97 51.39 14.53
C PRO A 12 -35.65 50.21 13.62
N GLU A 13 -35.44 50.54 12.35
CA GLU A 13 -34.56 49.77 11.49
C GLU A 13 -33.23 49.53 12.19
N THR A 14 -32.69 48.33 12.12
CA THR A 14 -31.24 48.16 12.26
C THR A 14 -30.79 46.95 11.46
N THR A 15 -30.26 47.30 10.30
CA THR A 15 -29.19 46.68 9.54
C THR A 15 -28.13 46.00 10.42
N ASP A 16 -27.53 44.97 9.83
CA ASP A 16 -26.16 44.49 10.03
C ASP A 16 -25.71 43.90 11.37
N GLY A 17 -25.14 42.68 11.26
CA GLY A 17 -24.43 42.03 12.35
C GLY A 17 -23.69 40.74 11.96
N PHE A 18 -23.45 40.48 10.67
CA PHE A 18 -22.69 39.29 10.25
C PHE A 18 -21.65 39.53 9.15
N LEU A 19 -21.50 40.76 8.65
CA LEU A 19 -20.56 41.09 7.57
C LEU A 19 -19.70 42.32 7.90
N GLU A 20 -19.18 42.40 9.12
CA GLU A 20 -18.24 43.46 9.51
C GLU A 20 -17.03 42.83 10.20
N GLY A 21 -16.04 42.45 9.40
CA GLY A 21 -14.81 41.83 9.92
C GLY A 21 -13.77 41.40 8.89
N LEU A 22 -13.91 41.79 7.62
CA LEU A 22 -12.94 41.41 6.58
C LEU A 22 -12.66 42.53 5.58
N ASP A 23 -12.66 43.79 6.02
CA ASP A 23 -12.41 44.95 5.16
C ASP A 23 -11.54 46.01 5.87
N ASP A 24 -10.43 45.56 6.48
CA ASP A 24 -9.39 46.47 6.95
C ASP A 24 -8.02 45.78 6.92
N MET A 25 -7.40 45.72 5.72
CA MET A 25 -5.94 45.87 5.58
C MET A 25 -5.52 46.01 4.10
N GLU A 26 -5.36 47.25 3.66
CA GLU A 26 -4.37 47.64 2.64
C GLU A 26 -3.50 48.75 3.24
N PRO A 27 -2.34 49.15 2.66
CA PRO A 27 -1.35 48.40 1.90
C PRO A 27 0.08 48.69 2.42
N THR A 28 1.08 47.85 2.14
CA THR A 28 2.48 48.33 2.14
C THR A 28 3.38 47.47 1.26
N ALA A 29 4.15 48.18 0.45
CA ALA A 29 5.07 47.68 -0.56
C ALA A 29 6.24 46.89 0.03
N ASP A 30 6.61 45.79 -0.63
CA ASP A 30 7.97 45.65 -1.15
C ASP A 30 8.02 44.54 -2.22
N GLN A 31 8.61 44.87 -3.36
CA GLN A 31 9.07 43.94 -4.40
C GLN A 31 10.59 43.76 -4.16
N PRO A 32 11.19 42.60 -4.48
CA PRO A 32 11.80 42.48 -5.81
C PRO A 32 11.68 41.05 -6.39
N GLU A 33 11.26 40.95 -7.64
CA GLU A 33 12.08 40.64 -8.83
C GLU A 33 12.20 39.15 -9.18
N ILE A 34 11.45 38.79 -10.21
CA ILE A 34 11.68 37.67 -11.11
C ILE A 34 12.61 38.14 -12.25
N PRO A 35 13.68 37.40 -12.60
CA PRO A 35 14.29 37.54 -13.90
C PRO A 35 13.78 36.42 -14.83
N SER A 36 13.17 36.83 -15.95
CA SER A 36 13.01 36.00 -17.14
C SER A 36 13.97 36.45 -18.24
N GLU A 37 14.41 35.44 -19.00
CA GLU A 37 14.94 35.44 -20.37
C GLU A 37 16.30 36.07 -20.70
N THR A 38 17.18 35.24 -21.26
CA THR A 38 17.88 35.55 -22.51
C THR A 38 18.20 34.25 -23.27
N THR A 39 17.66 34.15 -24.49
CA THR A 39 18.02 33.23 -25.58
C THR A 39 19.38 33.58 -26.21
N GLN A 40 20.23 32.59 -26.51
CA GLN A 40 20.83 32.36 -27.85
C GLN A 40 21.87 31.20 -27.87
N ASP A 41 21.56 30.20 -28.70
CA ASP A 41 22.37 29.59 -29.77
C ASP A 41 23.90 29.36 -29.59
N SER A 42 24.33 28.09 -29.65
CA SER A 42 25.44 27.59 -30.50
C SER A 42 25.70 26.09 -30.25
N ALA A 43 25.62 25.28 -31.30
CA ALA A 43 26.12 23.90 -31.37
C ALA A 43 27.65 23.87 -31.67
N PRO A 44 28.26 22.73 -32.06
CA PRO A 44 28.70 21.57 -31.28
C PRO A 44 30.24 21.44 -31.28
N HIS A 45 30.84 20.67 -30.35
CA HIS A 45 32.23 20.20 -30.51
C HIS A 45 32.41 18.75 -30.04
N GLU A 46 32.50 17.85 -31.02
CA GLU A 46 33.32 16.64 -30.95
C GLU A 46 34.79 17.01 -30.78
N GLN A 47 35.50 16.30 -29.90
CA GLN A 47 36.88 15.92 -30.19
C GLN A 47 37.27 14.61 -29.49
N THR A 48 37.41 13.60 -30.34
CA THR A 48 38.10 12.32 -30.17
C THR A 48 39.60 12.47 -29.86
N LYS A 49 40.19 11.48 -29.16
CA LYS A 49 41.49 10.79 -29.40
C LYS A 49 42.12 10.36 -28.04
N ALA A 50 42.04 9.10 -27.61
CA ALA A 50 42.78 7.88 -28.01
C ALA A 50 44.25 7.78 -27.51
N GLU A 51 44.50 6.65 -26.84
CA GLU A 51 45.71 5.79 -26.87
C GLU A 51 46.70 5.81 -25.68
N SER A 52 46.80 4.65 -25.00
CA SER A 52 48.00 3.79 -24.88
C SER A 52 48.37 3.34 -23.45
N GLY A 53 48.61 2.04 -23.27
CA GLY A 53 49.41 1.48 -22.17
C GLY A 53 48.93 0.15 -21.59
N GLU A 54 49.55 -0.95 -21.99
CA GLU A 54 49.26 -2.36 -21.67
C GLU A 54 50.20 -2.94 -20.56
N GLU A 55 49.64 -3.78 -19.67
CA GLU A 55 50.21 -4.88 -18.82
C GLU A 55 51.21 -4.63 -17.64
N PRO A 56 51.43 -5.59 -16.69
CA PRO A 56 50.51 -6.48 -15.94
C PRO A 56 50.84 -6.72 -14.41
N GLN A 57 49.82 -7.15 -13.62
CA GLN A 57 49.81 -8.05 -12.41
C GLN A 57 50.65 -7.72 -11.12
N PRO A 58 50.21 -8.08 -9.88
CA PRO A 58 49.62 -9.37 -9.51
C PRO A 58 48.41 -9.37 -8.55
N ALA A 59 47.82 -10.56 -8.47
CA ALA A 59 46.65 -10.96 -7.69
C ALA A 59 46.73 -10.62 -6.19
N GLN A 60 45.60 -10.14 -5.65
CA GLN A 60 45.23 -10.31 -4.25
C GLN A 60 43.87 -11.01 -4.19
N GLU A 61 43.83 -12.09 -3.43
CA GLU A 61 42.65 -12.86 -3.06
C GLU A 61 41.57 -11.98 -2.39
N PRO A 62 40.29 -12.33 -2.53
CA PRO A 62 39.17 -11.49 -2.12
C PRO A 62 39.06 -11.40 -0.59
N PRO A 63 38.79 -10.22 0.00
CA PRO A 63 38.28 -10.16 1.36
C PRO A 63 36.79 -10.53 1.34
N ALA A 64 36.49 -11.62 2.06
CA ALA A 64 35.29 -11.89 2.84
C ALA A 64 33.94 -11.43 2.28
N GLU A 65 33.10 -12.42 1.99
CA GLU A 65 31.63 -12.31 2.02
C GLU A 65 31.20 -11.38 3.16
N ALA A 66 30.71 -10.21 2.79
CA ALA A 66 29.78 -9.48 3.62
C ALA A 66 28.54 -10.36 3.73
N GLU A 67 28.23 -10.84 4.93
CA GLU A 67 26.94 -11.41 5.25
C GLU A 67 25.86 -10.39 4.84
N GLU A 68 25.17 -10.69 3.74
CA GLU A 68 23.90 -10.07 3.41
C GLU A 68 22.93 -10.43 4.54
N GLY A 69 22.65 -9.44 5.41
CA GLY A 69 21.43 -9.45 6.22
C GLY A 69 20.22 -9.67 5.30
N PRO A 70 19.08 -10.15 5.84
CA PRO A 70 17.93 -10.51 5.03
C PRO A 70 17.56 -9.35 4.12
N ALA A 71 17.76 -9.54 2.82
CA ALA A 71 17.38 -8.58 1.81
C ALA A 71 15.88 -8.34 1.96
N GLU A 72 15.51 -7.15 2.41
CA GLU A 72 14.15 -6.65 2.18
C GLU A 72 13.92 -6.78 0.67
N GLU A 73 13.03 -7.68 0.26
CA GLU A 73 12.71 -7.88 -1.15
C GLU A 73 12.38 -6.50 -1.74
N PRO A 74 13.12 -6.04 -2.77
CA PRO A 74 12.84 -4.74 -3.35
C PRO A 74 11.39 -4.72 -3.82
N PRO A 75 10.65 -3.62 -3.59
CA PRO A 75 9.23 -3.56 -3.90
C PRO A 75 9.01 -4.00 -5.33
N LYS A 76 8.12 -4.98 -5.52
CA LYS A 76 7.86 -5.57 -6.83
C LYS A 76 7.30 -4.49 -7.75
N THR A 77 8.06 -4.13 -8.76
CA THR A 77 7.70 -3.13 -9.75
C THR A 77 7.53 -3.79 -11.11
N TRP A 78 6.53 -3.34 -11.86
CA TRP A 78 6.25 -3.80 -13.21
C TRP A 78 6.35 -2.63 -14.18
N THR A 79 6.92 -2.87 -15.36
CA THR A 79 6.91 -1.89 -16.44
C THR A 79 5.73 -2.16 -17.35
N LEU A 80 4.75 -1.25 -17.38
CA LEU A 80 3.60 -1.31 -18.29
C LEU A 80 3.82 -0.39 -19.48
N GLN A 81 3.56 -0.89 -20.68
CA GLN A 81 3.49 -0.05 -21.88
C GLN A 81 2.05 0.43 -22.06
N HIS A 82 1.81 1.72 -21.98
CA HIS A 82 0.49 2.32 -22.27
C HIS A 82 0.64 3.40 -23.33
N LEU A 83 -0.04 3.26 -24.46
CA LEU A 83 -0.01 4.20 -25.59
C LEU A 83 1.40 4.51 -26.11
N GLY A 84 2.34 3.56 -25.99
CA GLY A 84 3.72 3.72 -26.43
C GLY A 84 4.68 4.27 -25.37
N GLU A 85 4.19 4.69 -24.19
CA GLU A 85 5.04 5.11 -23.06
C GLU A 85 5.22 3.94 -22.08
N SER A 86 6.46 3.71 -21.64
CA SER A 86 6.78 2.71 -20.61
C SER A 86 6.67 3.37 -19.24
N ARG A 87 5.73 2.91 -18.41
CA ARG A 87 5.53 3.37 -17.04
C ARG A 87 5.85 2.25 -16.06
N THR A 88 6.76 2.53 -15.12
CA THR A 88 7.01 1.63 -13.99
C THR A 88 5.94 1.88 -12.93
N VAL A 89 5.25 0.82 -12.51
CA VAL A 89 4.21 0.85 -11.48
C VAL A 89 4.55 -0.10 -10.35
N ASN A 90 4.11 0.23 -9.14
CA ASN A 90 4.18 -0.67 -7.98
C ASN A 90 2.94 -1.59 -7.90
N GLU A 91 2.90 -2.47 -6.90
CA GLU A 91 1.80 -3.44 -6.71
C GLU A 91 0.43 -2.79 -6.45
N ALA A 92 0.40 -1.70 -5.69
CA ALA A 92 -0.83 -0.97 -5.40
C ALA A 92 -1.38 -0.29 -6.68
N GLU A 93 -0.49 0.31 -7.47
CA GLU A 93 -0.82 0.92 -8.76
C GLU A 93 -1.25 -0.12 -9.79
N MET A 94 -0.62 -1.30 -9.82
CA MET A 94 -1.02 -2.41 -10.68
C MET A 94 -2.43 -2.88 -10.33
N THR A 95 -2.74 -3.05 -9.04
CA THR A 95 -4.09 -3.45 -8.61
C THR A 95 -5.14 -2.39 -8.99
N ALA A 96 -4.83 -1.10 -8.79
CA ALA A 96 -5.71 0.00 -9.17
C ALA A 96 -5.94 0.07 -10.69
N LEU A 97 -4.90 -0.15 -11.49
CA LEU A 97 -4.99 -0.18 -12.96
C LEU A 97 -5.78 -1.40 -13.45
N ALA A 98 -5.61 -2.57 -12.82
CA ALA A 98 -6.40 -3.76 -13.13
C ALA A 98 -7.89 -3.52 -12.85
N GLN A 99 -8.23 -2.93 -11.70
CA GLN A 99 -9.60 -2.58 -11.37
C GLN A 99 -10.18 -1.58 -12.38
N LYS A 100 -9.42 -0.55 -12.74
CA LYS A 100 -9.81 0.42 -13.77
C LYS A 100 -10.00 -0.22 -15.15
N GLY A 101 -9.18 -1.21 -15.50
CA GLY A 101 -9.33 -1.99 -16.74
C GLY A 101 -10.66 -2.76 -16.76
N LEU A 102 -10.98 -3.47 -15.69
CA LEU A 102 -12.24 -4.20 -15.56
C LEU A 102 -13.47 -3.27 -15.60
N ASP A 103 -13.37 -2.12 -14.92
CA ASP A 103 -14.43 -1.11 -14.95
C ASP A 103 -14.59 -0.50 -16.35
N TYR A 104 -13.47 -0.28 -17.07
CA TYR A 104 -13.49 0.19 -18.45
C TYR A 104 -14.14 -0.82 -19.38
N ASP A 105 -13.78 -2.11 -19.28
CA ASP A 105 -14.37 -3.18 -20.10
C ASP A 105 -15.89 -3.24 -19.90
N ARG A 106 -16.35 -3.17 -18.64
CA ARG A 106 -17.78 -3.15 -18.33
C ARG A 106 -18.49 -1.91 -18.87
N LEU A 107 -17.85 -0.74 -18.78
CA LEU A 107 -18.40 0.50 -19.33
C LEU A 107 -18.42 0.47 -20.86
N ARG A 108 -17.40 -0.13 -21.47
CA ARG A 108 -17.25 -0.30 -22.91
C ARG A 108 -18.33 -1.22 -23.47
N GLU A 109 -18.58 -2.36 -22.83
CA GLU A 109 -19.64 -3.29 -23.20
C GLU A 109 -21.01 -2.60 -23.22
N LYS A 110 -21.35 -1.88 -22.13
CA LYS A 110 -22.60 -1.10 -22.07
C LYS A 110 -22.64 -0.03 -23.15
N TYR A 111 -21.54 0.67 -23.38
CA TYR A 111 -21.48 1.69 -24.42
C TYR A 111 -21.73 1.08 -25.80
N ASP A 112 -21.08 -0.03 -26.13
CA ASP A 112 -21.26 -0.72 -27.41
C ASP A 112 -22.68 -1.28 -27.57
N GLU A 113 -23.34 -1.69 -26.48
CA GLU A 113 -24.76 -2.08 -26.44
C GLU A 113 -25.69 -0.89 -26.76
N PHE A 114 -25.45 0.28 -26.15
CA PHE A 114 -26.29 1.47 -26.36
C PHE A 114 -25.96 2.26 -27.62
N LYS A 115 -24.78 2.05 -28.21
CA LYS A 115 -24.28 2.82 -29.35
C LYS A 115 -25.24 2.79 -30.57
N PRO A 116 -25.76 1.64 -31.03
CA PRO A 116 -26.67 1.62 -32.17
C PRO A 116 -27.96 2.42 -31.93
N VAL A 117 -28.47 2.39 -30.69
CA VAL A 117 -29.66 3.15 -30.30
C VAL A 117 -29.37 4.65 -30.32
N MET A 118 -28.23 5.07 -29.76
CA MET A 118 -27.82 6.48 -29.78
C MET A 118 -27.51 6.99 -31.19
N ASP A 119 -26.92 6.15 -32.05
CA ASP A 119 -26.68 6.47 -33.45
C ASP A 119 -28.01 6.69 -34.19
N MET A 120 -29.03 5.88 -33.91
CA MET A 120 -30.37 6.04 -34.50
C MET A 120 -31.04 7.35 -34.07
N PHE A 121 -31.06 7.66 -32.77
CA PHE A 121 -31.60 8.95 -32.28
C PHE A 121 -30.82 10.14 -32.83
N SER A 122 -29.50 10.02 -32.96
CA SER A 122 -28.65 11.08 -33.52
C SER A 122 -28.96 11.32 -35.00
N GLN A 123 -29.21 10.27 -35.79
CA GLN A 123 -29.65 10.41 -37.19
C GLN A 123 -30.99 11.14 -37.30
N PHE A 124 -31.97 10.77 -36.46
CA PHE A 124 -33.27 11.45 -36.46
C PHE A 124 -33.18 12.91 -36.00
N ALA A 125 -32.38 13.18 -34.99
CA ALA A 125 -32.11 14.52 -34.50
C ALA A 125 -31.49 15.39 -35.60
N ASN A 126 -30.43 14.89 -36.25
CA ASN A 126 -29.76 15.56 -37.36
C ASN A 126 -30.73 15.87 -38.52
N ARG A 127 -31.62 14.94 -38.87
CA ARG A 127 -32.63 15.17 -39.91
C ARG A 127 -33.67 16.22 -39.53
N SER A 128 -33.90 16.40 -38.23
CA SER A 128 -34.81 17.40 -37.66
C SER A 128 -34.11 18.71 -37.34
N GLY A 129 -32.81 18.84 -37.61
CA GLY A 129 -32.00 20.02 -37.28
C GLY A 129 -31.80 20.23 -35.77
N MET A 130 -32.00 19.19 -34.96
CA MET A 130 -31.84 19.22 -33.50
C MET A 130 -30.62 18.38 -33.08
N ASN A 131 -30.06 18.63 -31.90
CA ASN A 131 -29.13 17.67 -31.30
C ASN A 131 -29.90 16.49 -30.68
N THR A 132 -29.21 15.38 -30.43
CA THR A 132 -29.82 14.14 -29.91
C THR A 132 -30.60 14.36 -28.61
N ARG A 133 -30.06 15.19 -27.70
CA ARG A 133 -30.69 15.48 -26.39
C ARG A 133 -32.00 16.26 -26.57
N ASP A 134 -31.97 17.33 -27.35
CA ASP A 134 -33.13 18.17 -27.61
C ASP A 134 -34.21 17.40 -28.37
N TYR A 135 -33.81 16.53 -29.30
CA TYR A 135 -34.73 15.65 -30.02
C TYR A 135 -35.40 14.63 -29.10
N ILE A 136 -34.67 14.04 -28.15
CA ILE A 136 -35.26 13.14 -27.14
C ILE A 136 -36.25 13.91 -26.25
N SER A 137 -35.92 15.13 -25.83
CA SER A 137 -36.85 15.99 -25.07
C SER A 137 -38.07 16.38 -25.89
N TYR A 138 -37.91 16.65 -27.20
CA TYR A 138 -39.01 16.90 -28.12
C TYR A 138 -39.95 15.70 -28.25
N ILE A 139 -39.42 14.48 -28.43
CA ILE A 139 -40.24 13.25 -28.49
C ILE A 139 -41.02 13.07 -27.19
N ARG A 140 -40.38 13.27 -26.03
CA ARG A 140 -41.05 13.17 -24.72
C ARG A 140 -42.16 14.21 -24.56
N GLN A 141 -41.95 15.43 -25.05
CA GLN A 141 -42.99 16.45 -25.05
C GLN A 141 -44.15 16.06 -25.97
N GLU A 142 -43.88 15.51 -27.14
CA GLU A 142 -44.92 15.08 -28.09
C GLU A 142 -45.73 13.90 -27.54
N ALA A 143 -45.08 12.96 -26.85
CA ALA A 143 -45.75 11.89 -26.12
C ALA A 143 -46.72 12.45 -25.05
N LYS A 144 -46.26 13.38 -24.22
CA LYS A 144 -47.11 14.04 -23.19
C LYS A 144 -48.28 14.82 -23.81
N LYS A 145 -48.08 15.45 -24.97
CA LYS A 145 -49.18 16.08 -25.72
C LYS A 145 -50.19 15.06 -26.23
N SER A 146 -49.73 13.91 -26.72
CA SER A 146 -50.61 12.82 -27.17
C SER A 146 -51.42 12.21 -26.02
N GLU A 147 -50.93 12.32 -24.79
CA GLU A 147 -51.64 11.97 -23.55
C GLU A 147 -52.64 13.04 -23.09
N GLY A 148 -52.77 14.14 -23.84
CA GLY A 148 -53.75 15.20 -23.59
C GLY A 148 -53.21 16.43 -22.86
N MET A 149 -51.90 16.51 -22.59
CA MET A 149 -51.31 17.74 -22.02
C MET A 149 -51.23 18.86 -23.05
N SER A 150 -51.37 20.10 -22.58
CA SER A 150 -51.06 21.27 -23.40
C SER A 150 -49.56 21.33 -23.74
N SER A 151 -49.18 22.05 -24.80
CA SER A 151 -47.77 22.15 -25.20
C SER A 151 -46.88 22.77 -24.12
N GLU A 152 -47.39 23.73 -23.35
CA GLU A 152 -46.62 24.36 -22.27
C GLU A 152 -46.47 23.44 -21.07
N GLU A 153 -47.52 22.71 -20.74
CA GLU A 153 -47.53 21.75 -19.64
C GLU A 153 -46.62 20.55 -19.94
N ALA A 154 -46.67 20.03 -21.17
CA ALA A 154 -45.77 18.98 -21.63
C ALA A 154 -44.29 19.41 -21.53
N LYS A 155 -43.97 20.65 -21.94
CA LYS A 155 -42.61 21.20 -21.81
C LYS A 155 -42.17 21.29 -20.35
N ARG A 156 -43.00 21.87 -19.48
CA ARG A 156 -42.71 21.98 -18.03
C ARG A 156 -42.55 20.60 -17.38
N ALA A 157 -43.37 19.63 -17.76
CA ALA A 157 -43.30 18.28 -17.22
C ALA A 157 -42.01 17.55 -17.63
N VAL A 158 -41.53 17.71 -18.87
CA VAL A 158 -40.23 17.14 -19.28
C VAL A 158 -39.05 17.84 -18.59
N GLU A 159 -39.11 19.16 -18.44
CA GLU A 159 -38.06 19.92 -17.76
C GLU A 159 -37.95 19.55 -16.27
N LEU A 160 -39.08 19.35 -15.60
CA LEU A 160 -39.13 18.88 -14.22
C LEU A 160 -38.53 17.47 -14.09
N GLU A 161 -38.92 16.55 -14.96
CA GLU A 161 -38.40 15.18 -15.00
C GLU A 161 -36.89 15.13 -15.24
N ASP A 162 -36.38 15.96 -16.16
CA ASP A 162 -34.93 16.08 -16.41
C ASP A 162 -34.20 16.61 -15.17
N ARG A 163 -34.77 17.61 -14.50
CA ARG A 163 -34.20 18.16 -13.26
C ARG A 163 -34.19 17.13 -12.15
N GLU A 164 -35.30 16.43 -11.93
CA GLU A 164 -35.41 15.36 -10.94
C GLU A 164 -34.42 14.23 -11.24
N ALA A 165 -34.29 13.80 -12.49
CA ALA A 165 -33.31 12.79 -12.90
C ALA A 165 -31.87 13.23 -12.61
N THR A 166 -31.53 14.51 -12.85
CA THR A 166 -30.18 15.01 -12.53
C THR A 166 -29.92 15.11 -11.03
N VAL A 167 -30.93 15.49 -10.23
CA VAL A 167 -30.81 15.53 -8.76
C VAL A 167 -30.67 14.11 -8.22
N ALA A 168 -31.55 13.19 -8.63
CA ALA A 168 -31.50 11.79 -8.23
C ALA A 168 -30.17 11.12 -8.59
N ALA A 169 -29.62 11.39 -9.78
CA ALA A 169 -28.31 10.88 -10.17
C ALA A 169 -27.16 11.41 -9.28
N LYS A 170 -27.22 12.69 -8.90
CA LYS A 170 -26.24 13.28 -7.98
C LYS A 170 -26.36 12.72 -6.57
N GLU A 171 -27.59 12.60 -6.07
CA GLU A 171 -27.86 12.02 -4.75
C GLU A 171 -27.44 10.55 -4.68
N ALA A 172 -27.69 9.78 -5.73
CA ALA A 172 -27.23 8.39 -5.82
C ALA A 172 -25.70 8.30 -5.80
N ALA A 173 -25.01 9.14 -6.59
CA ALA A 173 -23.55 9.19 -6.59
C ALA A 173 -22.98 9.61 -5.23
N GLU A 174 -23.60 10.58 -4.55
CA GLU A 174 -23.19 11.00 -3.21
C GLU A 174 -23.46 9.90 -2.17
N ALA A 175 -24.59 9.21 -2.25
CA ALA A 175 -24.91 8.09 -1.38
C ALA A 175 -23.92 6.94 -1.53
N ASP A 176 -23.51 6.62 -2.77
CA ASP A 176 -22.49 5.60 -3.03
C ASP A 176 -21.11 6.01 -2.50
N GLN A 177 -20.72 7.28 -2.64
CA GLN A 177 -19.50 7.80 -2.03
C GLN A 177 -19.54 7.73 -0.50
N ARG A 178 -20.66 8.14 0.12
CA ARG A 178 -20.84 8.05 1.57
C ARG A 178 -20.74 6.62 2.06
N LYS A 179 -21.37 5.66 1.38
CA LYS A 179 -21.27 4.23 1.71
C LYS A 179 -19.84 3.70 1.58
N ALA A 180 -19.10 4.12 0.55
CA ALA A 180 -17.72 3.71 0.37
C ALA A 180 -16.81 4.25 1.49
N VAL A 181 -17.00 5.50 1.90
CA VAL A 181 -16.28 6.11 3.02
C VAL A 181 -16.64 5.42 4.34
N GLU A 182 -17.93 5.23 4.62
CA GLU A 182 -18.41 4.54 5.83
C GLU A 182 -17.89 3.11 5.91
N ALA A 183 -17.91 2.36 4.81
CA ALA A 183 -17.36 1.01 4.76
C ALA A 183 -15.84 0.98 5.01
N ALA A 184 -15.10 1.96 4.47
CA ALA A 184 -13.67 2.08 4.70
C ALA A 184 -13.37 2.46 6.16
N GLU A 185 -14.13 3.38 6.77
CA GLU A 185 -14.00 3.75 8.17
C GLU A 185 -14.37 2.60 9.11
N ALA A 186 -15.47 1.88 8.83
CA ALA A 186 -15.88 0.71 9.61
C ALA A 186 -14.81 -0.39 9.56
N LYS A 187 -14.20 -0.62 8.39
CA LYS A 187 -13.08 -1.56 8.26
C LYS A 187 -11.88 -1.11 9.09
N LYS A 188 -11.49 0.17 9.00
CA LYS A 188 -10.39 0.72 9.82
C LYS A 188 -10.64 0.55 11.31
N ARG A 189 -11.83 0.91 11.80
CA ARG A 189 -12.19 0.73 13.22
C ARG A 189 -12.15 -0.73 13.63
N SER A 190 -12.71 -1.63 12.82
CA SER A 190 -12.65 -3.07 13.10
C SER A 190 -11.21 -3.60 13.15
N ASP A 191 -10.31 -3.10 12.29
CA ASP A 191 -8.91 -3.52 12.29
C ASP A 191 -8.16 -2.95 13.50
N GLU A 192 -8.46 -1.72 13.92
CA GLU A 192 -7.94 -1.11 15.14
C GLU A 192 -8.42 -1.85 16.41
N ASP A 193 -9.71 -2.17 16.50
CA ASP A 193 -10.29 -2.92 17.61
C ASP A 193 -9.67 -4.31 17.75
N ARG A 194 -9.45 -5.02 16.64
CA ARG A 194 -8.74 -6.31 16.64
C ARG A 194 -7.31 -6.17 17.14
N ARG A 195 -6.57 -5.17 16.66
CA ARG A 195 -5.19 -4.92 17.12
C ARG A 195 -5.13 -4.61 18.61
N MET A 196 -6.07 -3.79 19.12
CA MET A 196 -6.15 -3.50 20.55
C MET A 196 -6.47 -4.74 21.37
N ALA A 197 -7.40 -5.57 20.92
CA ALA A 197 -7.74 -6.83 21.58
C ALA A 197 -6.55 -7.79 21.63
N ASP A 198 -5.82 -7.95 20.51
CA ASP A 198 -4.62 -8.79 20.44
C ASP A 198 -3.51 -8.29 21.38
N ILE A 199 -3.29 -6.97 21.46
CA ILE A 199 -2.32 -6.37 22.39
C ILE A 199 -2.72 -6.62 23.83
N GLN A 200 -4.01 -6.47 24.17
CA GLN A 200 -4.50 -6.75 25.53
C GLN A 200 -4.35 -8.23 25.89
N GLU A 201 -4.68 -9.14 24.98
CA GLU A 201 -4.49 -10.58 25.19
C GLU A 201 -3.01 -10.91 25.41
N PHE A 202 -2.11 -10.30 24.63
CA PHE A 202 -0.68 -10.47 24.78
C PHE A 202 -0.17 -9.96 26.14
N GLN A 203 -0.62 -8.79 26.59
CA GLN A 203 -0.28 -8.24 27.91
C GLN A 203 -0.73 -9.15 29.06
N ASN A 204 -1.89 -9.79 28.92
CA ASN A 204 -2.43 -10.70 29.92
C ASN A 204 -1.71 -12.05 29.94
N THR A 205 -1.34 -12.57 28.77
CA THR A 205 -0.73 -13.91 28.62
C THR A 205 0.78 -13.90 28.83
N PHE A 206 1.46 -12.86 28.34
CA PHE A 206 2.91 -12.69 28.39
C PHE A 206 3.30 -11.33 29.01
N PRO A 207 2.98 -11.09 30.29
CA PRO A 207 3.17 -9.80 30.93
C PRO A 207 4.65 -9.35 30.98
N GLU A 208 5.59 -10.29 31.11
CA GLU A 208 7.02 -9.97 31.12
C GLU A 208 7.52 -9.52 29.74
N ALA A 209 7.07 -10.18 28.67
CA ALA A 209 7.40 -9.78 27.30
C ALA A 209 6.73 -8.44 26.93
N ALA A 210 5.53 -8.18 27.44
CA ALA A 210 4.81 -6.94 27.20
C ALA A 210 5.44 -5.71 27.90
N LYS A 211 6.16 -5.90 29.01
CA LYS A 211 6.90 -4.83 29.70
C LYS A 211 8.12 -4.36 28.90
N ALA A 212 8.66 -5.21 28.03
CA ALA A 212 9.82 -4.89 27.19
C ALA A 212 9.51 -5.10 25.70
N PRO A 213 8.68 -4.24 25.07
CA PRO A 213 8.31 -4.41 23.66
C PRO A 213 9.48 -4.40 22.68
N LYS A 214 10.61 -3.78 23.07
CA LYS A 214 11.84 -3.73 22.26
C LYS A 214 12.59 -5.06 22.23
N ASP A 215 12.34 -5.92 23.20
CA ASP A 215 12.97 -7.23 23.32
C ASP A 215 12.15 -8.31 22.60
N ILE A 216 11.01 -7.94 22.01
CA ILE A 216 10.20 -8.84 21.18
C ILE A 216 10.95 -9.08 19.86
N PRO A 217 11.30 -10.34 19.53
CA PRO A 217 12.05 -10.68 18.31
C PRO A 217 11.31 -10.32 17.02
N ALA A 218 12.07 -10.08 15.95
CA ALA A 218 11.53 -9.69 14.65
C ALA A 218 10.58 -10.76 14.06
N GLU A 219 10.87 -12.05 14.30
CA GLU A 219 10.11 -13.20 13.82
C GLU A 219 8.67 -13.21 14.37
N VAL A 220 8.47 -12.66 15.56
CA VAL A 220 7.13 -12.51 16.16
C VAL A 220 6.33 -11.46 15.38
N TRP A 221 6.97 -10.36 14.98
CA TRP A 221 6.35 -9.33 14.16
C TRP A 221 6.13 -9.79 12.71
N ASP A 222 6.99 -10.65 12.17
CA ASP A 222 6.74 -11.34 10.89
C ASP A 222 5.46 -12.18 10.97
N GLY A 223 5.27 -12.94 12.06
CA GLY A 223 4.04 -13.69 12.30
C GLY A 223 2.79 -12.81 12.26
N VAL A 224 2.84 -11.64 12.89
CA VAL A 224 1.74 -10.66 12.89
C VAL A 224 1.50 -10.08 11.49
N ARG A 225 2.56 -9.75 10.75
CA ARG A 225 2.45 -9.30 9.35
C ARG A 225 1.83 -10.35 8.44
N ASN A 226 2.03 -11.64 8.76
CA ASN A 226 1.42 -12.78 8.07
C ASN A 226 -0.01 -13.11 8.55
N GLY A 227 -0.59 -12.31 9.45
CA GLY A 227 -1.99 -12.44 9.89
C GLY A 227 -2.21 -13.30 11.13
N LEU A 228 -1.16 -13.68 11.86
CA LEU A 228 -1.29 -14.31 13.18
C LEU A 228 -1.51 -13.24 14.26
N SER A 229 -2.16 -13.61 15.38
CA SER A 229 -2.22 -12.72 16.55
C SER A 229 -0.83 -12.59 17.19
N LEU A 230 -0.59 -11.49 17.90
CA LEU A 230 0.68 -11.26 18.61
C LEU A 230 0.96 -12.36 19.64
N THR A 231 -0.09 -12.78 20.37
CA THR A 231 -0.05 -13.90 21.32
C THR A 231 0.37 -15.21 20.64
N ALA A 232 -0.26 -15.56 19.52
CA ALA A 232 0.04 -16.80 18.80
C ALA A 232 1.46 -16.81 18.21
N SER A 233 1.89 -15.67 17.65
CA SER A 233 3.22 -15.51 17.06
C SER A 233 4.32 -15.66 18.13
N TYR A 234 4.14 -15.04 19.29
CA TYR A 234 5.08 -15.13 20.40
C TYR A 234 5.13 -16.52 21.02
N ALA A 235 3.97 -17.17 21.20
CA ALA A 235 3.90 -18.55 21.68
C ALA A 235 4.64 -19.51 20.74
N ARG A 236 4.48 -19.33 19.43
CA ARG A 236 5.20 -20.14 18.42
C ARG A 236 6.71 -19.94 18.51
N TRP A 237 7.17 -18.69 18.61
CA TRP A 237 8.58 -18.39 18.79
C TRP A 237 9.16 -19.05 20.05
N GLN A 238 8.47 -18.99 21.19
CA GLN A 238 8.91 -19.66 22.41
C GLN A 238 9.02 -21.19 22.23
N VAL A 239 8.06 -21.80 21.53
CA VAL A 239 8.11 -23.24 21.22
C VAL A 239 9.30 -23.57 20.32
N GLU A 240 9.58 -22.75 19.31
CA GLU A 240 10.73 -22.94 18.42
C GLU A 240 12.06 -22.78 19.19
N GLN A 241 12.17 -21.81 20.10
CA GLN A 241 13.34 -21.66 20.97
C GLN A 241 13.55 -22.87 21.89
N ALA A 242 12.49 -23.33 22.56
CA ALA A 242 12.58 -24.50 23.44
C ALA A 242 12.96 -25.77 22.67
N ARG A 243 12.47 -25.92 21.43
CA ARG A 243 12.85 -27.04 20.54
C ARG A 243 14.32 -26.96 20.14
N ALA A 244 14.79 -25.78 19.71
CA ALA A 244 16.19 -25.58 19.34
C ALA A 244 17.13 -25.84 20.53
N GLU A 245 16.74 -25.44 21.74
CA GLU A 245 17.52 -25.73 22.94
C GLU A 245 17.53 -27.24 23.28
N ALA A 246 16.37 -27.91 23.20
CA ALA A 246 16.27 -29.35 23.40
C ALA A 246 17.13 -30.14 22.38
N GLU A 247 17.10 -29.74 21.11
CA GLU A 247 17.95 -30.32 20.06
C GLU A 247 19.44 -30.11 20.36
N ARG A 248 19.84 -28.91 20.80
CA ARG A 248 21.22 -28.64 21.23
C ARG A 248 21.66 -29.54 22.38
N TYR A 249 20.84 -29.71 23.41
CA TYR A 249 21.16 -30.62 24.52
C TYR A 249 21.22 -32.08 24.07
N GLN A 250 20.31 -32.52 23.19
CA GLN A 250 20.35 -33.87 22.65
C GLN A 250 21.64 -34.10 21.84
N HIS A 251 22.00 -33.18 20.95
CA HIS A 251 23.24 -33.27 20.18
C HIS A 251 24.48 -33.27 21.08
N ALA A 252 24.52 -32.42 22.12
CA ALA A 252 25.62 -32.39 23.08
C ALA A 252 25.72 -33.71 23.87
N ALA A 253 24.58 -34.27 24.30
CA ALA A 253 24.53 -35.54 25.00
C ALA A 253 24.98 -36.71 24.11
N GLU A 254 24.53 -36.77 22.85
CA GLU A 254 24.97 -37.77 21.88
C GLU A 254 26.47 -37.67 21.59
N ALA A 255 26.98 -36.45 21.42
CA ALA A 255 28.41 -36.22 21.23
C ALA A 255 29.22 -36.69 22.44
N ALA A 256 28.77 -36.35 23.66
CA ALA A 256 29.41 -36.81 24.90
C ALA A 256 29.39 -38.34 25.02
N GLN A 257 28.27 -39.00 24.69
CA GLN A 257 28.19 -40.47 24.69
C GLN A 257 29.12 -41.10 23.65
N LYS A 258 29.19 -40.55 22.43
CA LYS A 258 30.13 -41.02 21.40
C LYS A 258 31.57 -40.85 21.85
N ASN A 259 31.91 -39.70 22.45
CA ASN A 259 33.24 -39.44 22.97
C ASN A 259 33.62 -40.40 24.11
N GLN A 260 32.70 -40.69 25.04
CA GLN A 260 32.91 -41.69 26.09
C GLN A 260 33.14 -43.08 25.50
N LYS A 261 32.28 -43.54 24.57
CA LYS A 261 32.46 -44.84 23.89
C LYS A 261 33.80 -44.92 23.14
N ASN A 262 34.22 -43.84 22.51
CA ASN A 262 35.52 -43.77 21.83
C ASN A 262 36.69 -43.83 22.84
N ALA A 263 36.59 -43.13 23.97
CA ALA A 263 37.59 -43.18 25.03
C ALA A 263 37.70 -44.57 25.69
N GLU A 264 36.57 -45.23 25.97
CA GLU A 264 36.52 -46.61 26.48
C GLU A 264 37.17 -47.60 25.50
N ARG A 265 36.87 -47.49 24.20
CA ARG A 265 37.51 -48.30 23.15
C ARG A 265 39.01 -48.02 23.02
N SER A 266 39.42 -46.76 23.11
CA SER A 266 40.82 -46.36 22.94
C SER A 266 41.70 -46.74 24.14
N THR A 267 41.15 -46.83 25.35
CA THR A 267 41.87 -47.23 26.57
C THR A 267 41.87 -48.74 26.82
N GLY A 268 40.94 -49.47 26.20
CA GLY A 268 40.80 -50.93 26.33
C GLY A 268 41.96 -51.77 25.76
N SER A 269 42.81 -51.22 24.88
CA SER A 269 43.92 -51.98 24.26
C SER A 269 45.23 -51.95 25.05
N MET A 270 45.38 -51.08 26.06
CA MET A 270 46.64 -50.97 26.82
C MET A 270 46.71 -51.93 28.01
N LYS A 271 45.61 -52.60 28.37
CA LYS A 271 45.58 -53.54 29.51
C LYS A 271 46.02 -54.97 29.16
N SER A 272 46.33 -55.24 27.89
CA SER A 272 46.84 -56.55 27.42
C SER A 272 48.33 -56.56 27.05
N ALA A 273 49.04 -55.44 27.18
CA ALA A 273 50.46 -55.32 26.83
C ALA A 273 51.39 -55.40 28.05
N GLY A 274 50.99 -56.16 29.07
CA GLY A 274 51.74 -56.34 30.31
C GLY A 274 51.82 -57.79 30.76
N GLU A 275 51.68 -58.75 29.84
CA GLU A 275 51.92 -60.18 30.10
C GLU A 275 53.09 -60.65 29.23
N GLU A 276 53.99 -61.39 29.88
CA GLU A 276 55.41 -61.63 29.57
C GLU A 276 55.72 -62.14 28.15
N GLY A 277 56.79 -61.62 27.55
CA GLY A 277 57.32 -62.10 26.27
C GLY A 277 58.77 -61.70 26.03
N ASN A 278 59.68 -62.64 26.27
CA ASN A 278 61.13 -62.56 26.11
C ASN A 278 61.57 -62.37 24.64
N SER A 279 61.42 -61.17 24.07
CA SER A 279 61.92 -60.84 22.74
C SER A 279 62.96 -59.73 22.81
N LYS A 280 64.21 -60.15 22.59
CA LYS A 280 65.41 -59.33 22.43
C LYS A 280 65.15 -58.24 21.38
N ASP A 281 65.28 -56.99 21.78
CA ASP A 281 64.98 -55.80 20.98
C ASP A 281 65.98 -55.68 19.81
N ASP A 282 65.50 -55.82 18.57
CA ASP A 282 66.32 -55.70 17.35
C ASP A 282 66.86 -54.28 17.14
N PHE A 283 66.32 -53.29 17.84
CA PHE A 283 66.82 -51.91 17.83
C PHE A 283 68.18 -51.76 18.53
N LEU A 284 68.50 -52.63 19.49
CA LEU A 284 69.73 -52.56 20.28
C LEU A 284 70.92 -53.28 19.63
N ARG A 285 70.74 -53.93 18.47
CA ARG A 285 71.83 -54.65 17.77
C ARG A 285 72.68 -53.79 16.84
N GLY A 286 72.25 -52.57 16.50
CA GLY A 286 72.92 -51.73 15.50
C GLY A 286 74.00 -50.78 16.03
N PHE A 287 74.23 -50.76 17.35
CA PHE A 287 75.15 -49.79 17.99
C PHE A 287 76.43 -50.41 18.56
N ASP A 288 76.61 -51.73 18.47
CA ASP A 288 77.86 -52.41 18.78
C ASP A 288 78.56 -52.83 17.47
N SER A 289 79.25 -51.89 16.82
CA SER A 289 80.31 -52.14 15.82
C SER A 289 81.29 -50.98 15.76
#